data_AF-A0A3N7FFB0-F1
#
_entry.id   AF-A0A3N7FFB0-F1
#
_cell.length_a   1.000
_cell.length_b   1.000
_cell.length_c   1.000
_cell.angle_alpha   90.00
_cell.angle_beta   90.00
_cell.angle_gamma   90.00
#
_symmetry.space_group_name_H-M   'P 1'
#
loop_
_entity.id
_entity.type
_entity.pdbx_description
1 polymer ?
#
loop_
_entity_poly.entity_id
_entity_poly.type
_entity_poly.pdbx_seq_one_letter_code
_entity_poly.pdbx_strand_id
1 'polypeptide(L)'
;MAISKHGPYGHPNGKIGKLVHYMLKGQPVTRMVGRRIKSSQKQLVNCQAMSVTMGFLRPKNVLKFINLGFELEARGTVKNPHNLATSYNKKFALKGEYPNLKIDYSKAMVSQGSLSAPRDTKLVKTEAGLEFSWDPSPLEGENHLDDIAMVLLCYPGLEDAMSYLNAAKREDGKYFIALSGTLHDEPMEVYMCFKSADGKSISNSVYFGNLNGEAETEEEKYQKKKYLTLKTRFDQVEADYLAHFERHGNVVVVTRAFRNLETEYLALKSKLDNLPGKPS
;
A
#
# COMPACT_ATOMS: atom_id res chain seq x y z
N MET A 1 -20.09 -20.86 -29.41
CA MET A 1 -19.48 -21.76 -30.40
C MET A 1 -18.29 -22.43 -29.73
N ALA A 2 -18.10 -23.73 -29.96
CA ALA A 2 -16.92 -24.47 -29.52
C ALA A 2 -16.24 -25.05 -30.76
N ILE A 3 -14.92 -25.17 -30.69
CA ILE A 3 -14.08 -25.66 -31.78
C ILE A 3 -13.43 -26.95 -31.29
N SER A 4 -13.61 -28.06 -32.02
CA SER A 4 -12.83 -29.27 -31.79
C SER A 4 -11.73 -29.36 -32.83
N LYS A 5 -10.48 -29.06 -32.43
CA LYS A 5 -9.33 -29.10 -33.34
C LYS A 5 -8.94 -30.53 -33.75
N HIS A 6 -9.31 -31.53 -32.96
CA HIS A 6 -8.93 -32.94 -33.17
C HIS A 6 -10.11 -33.79 -33.66
N GLY A 7 -11.02 -33.19 -34.44
CA GLY A 7 -12.17 -33.88 -35.01
C GLY A 7 -13.26 -34.23 -33.99
N PRO A 8 -14.22 -35.11 -34.35
CA PRO A 8 -15.42 -35.38 -33.55
C PRO A 8 -15.16 -35.95 -32.14
N TYR A 9 -14.08 -36.70 -31.98
CA TYR A 9 -13.68 -37.31 -30.70
C TYR A 9 -12.68 -36.46 -29.90
N GLY A 10 -12.27 -35.31 -30.43
CA GLY A 10 -11.36 -34.39 -29.78
C GLY A 10 -12.02 -33.60 -28.63
N HIS A 11 -11.22 -33.20 -27.64
CA HIS A 11 -11.73 -32.30 -26.60
C HIS A 11 -12.10 -30.95 -27.22
N PRO A 12 -13.37 -30.51 -27.11
CA PRO A 12 -13.78 -29.22 -27.65
C PRO A 12 -13.18 -28.07 -26.84
N ASN A 13 -12.97 -26.92 -27.46
CA ASN A 13 -12.57 -25.69 -26.80
C ASN A 13 -13.63 -24.62 -27.08
N GLY A 14 -14.26 -24.10 -26.03
CA GLY A 14 -15.34 -23.13 -26.11
C GLY A 14 -16.66 -23.65 -25.51
N LYS A 15 -17.77 -23.02 -25.90
CA LYS A 15 -19.08 -23.24 -25.28
C LYS A 15 -19.98 -24.16 -26.13
N ILE A 16 -20.46 -25.24 -25.52
CA ILE A 16 -21.48 -26.16 -26.05
C ILE A 16 -22.65 -26.18 -25.06
N GLY A 17 -23.80 -25.63 -25.46
CA GLY A 17 -24.96 -25.50 -24.57
C GLY A 17 -24.64 -24.74 -23.28
N LYS A 18 -24.83 -25.40 -22.13
CA LYS A 18 -24.52 -24.86 -20.79
C LYS A 18 -23.13 -25.25 -20.28
N LEU A 19 -22.31 -25.90 -21.10
CA LEU A 19 -20.95 -26.32 -20.77
C LEU A 19 -19.91 -25.44 -21.46
N VAL A 20 -18.81 -25.20 -20.78
CA VAL A 20 -17.61 -24.52 -21.28
C VAL A 20 -16.44 -25.47 -21.12
N HIS A 21 -15.79 -25.78 -22.24
CA HIS A 21 -14.64 -26.67 -22.33
C HIS A 21 -13.39 -25.85 -22.62
N TYR A 22 -12.30 -26.12 -21.90
CA TYR A 22 -11.04 -25.40 -22.05
C TYR A 22 -9.88 -26.22 -21.50
N MET A 23 -8.65 -25.87 -21.88
CA MET A 23 -7.44 -26.49 -21.34
C MET A 23 -6.96 -25.68 -20.13
N LEU A 24 -6.82 -26.34 -18.98
CA LEU A 24 -6.23 -25.76 -17.77
C LEU A 24 -4.90 -26.45 -17.49
N LYS A 25 -3.77 -25.75 -17.68
CA LYS A 25 -2.42 -26.30 -17.47
C LYS A 25 -2.20 -27.66 -18.18
N GLY A 26 -2.69 -27.79 -19.42
CA GLY A 26 -2.59 -29.03 -20.20
C GLY A 26 -3.65 -30.09 -19.91
N GLN A 27 -4.52 -29.89 -18.91
CA GLN A 27 -5.63 -30.80 -18.62
C GLN A 27 -6.93 -30.33 -19.28
N PRO A 28 -7.69 -31.20 -19.97
CA PRO A 28 -9.00 -30.86 -20.51
C PRO A 28 -10.02 -30.72 -19.38
N VAL A 29 -10.60 -29.53 -19.22
CA VAL A 29 -11.55 -29.21 -18.17
C VAL A 29 -12.88 -28.80 -18.78
N THR A 30 -13.96 -29.39 -18.28
CA THR A 30 -15.34 -29.02 -18.62
C THR A 30 -16.02 -28.47 -17.38
N ARG A 31 -16.68 -27.32 -17.50
CA ARG A 31 -17.48 -26.73 -16.42
C ARG A 31 -18.81 -26.20 -16.92
N MET A 32 -19.78 -26.08 -16.03
CA MET A 32 -21.02 -25.34 -16.34
C MET A 32 -20.74 -23.83 -16.47
N VAL A 33 -21.53 -23.17 -17.32
CA VAL A 33 -21.60 -21.71 -17.38
C VAL A 33 -22.00 -21.18 -16.00
N GLY A 34 -21.19 -20.26 -15.47
CA GLY A 34 -21.46 -19.66 -14.16
C GLY A 34 -22.77 -18.84 -14.19
N ARG A 35 -23.55 -18.92 -13.12
CA ARG A 35 -24.70 -18.04 -12.90
C ARG A 35 -24.25 -16.85 -12.06
N ARG A 36 -24.56 -15.63 -12.51
CA ARG A 36 -24.32 -14.41 -11.73
C ARG A 36 -25.56 -14.13 -10.89
N ILE A 37 -25.44 -14.34 -9.59
CA ILE A 37 -26.43 -13.98 -8.57
C ILE A 37 -25.91 -12.78 -7.78
N LYS A 38 -26.81 -12.05 -7.12
CA LYS A 38 -26.41 -10.99 -6.19
C LYS A 38 -25.47 -11.58 -5.14
N SER A 39 -24.32 -10.95 -4.93
CA SER A 39 -23.36 -11.39 -3.94
C SER A 39 -23.99 -11.34 -2.54
N SER A 40 -23.83 -12.40 -1.77
CA SER A 40 -24.20 -12.39 -0.35
C SER A 40 -23.25 -11.50 0.45
N GLN A 41 -23.63 -11.12 1.67
CA GLN A 41 -22.78 -10.32 2.54
C GLN A 41 -21.41 -10.96 2.77
N LYS A 42 -21.37 -12.28 3.01
CA LYS A 42 -20.10 -13.04 3.17
C LYS A 42 -19.24 -12.99 1.90
N GLN A 43 -19.85 -13.01 0.72
CA GLN A 43 -19.13 -12.88 -0.54
C GLN A 43 -18.56 -11.46 -0.70
N LEU A 44 -19.31 -10.43 -0.33
CA LEU A 44 -18.84 -9.04 -0.37
C LEU A 44 -17.66 -8.81 0.58
N VAL A 45 -17.74 -9.30 1.82
CA VAL A 45 -16.64 -9.28 2.79
C VAL A 45 -15.39 -9.95 2.20
N ASN A 46 -15.54 -11.15 1.64
CA ASN A 46 -14.42 -11.90 1.05
C ASN A 46 -13.82 -11.20 -0.19
N CYS A 47 -14.66 -10.58 -1.03
CA CYS A 47 -14.21 -9.79 -2.18
C CYS A 47 -13.44 -8.56 -1.74
N GLN A 48 -13.92 -7.84 -0.72
CA GLN A 48 -13.20 -6.69 -0.17
C GLN A 48 -11.88 -7.12 0.47
N ALA A 49 -11.88 -8.17 1.31
CA ALA A 49 -10.67 -8.72 1.90
C ALA A 49 -9.61 -9.06 0.83
N MET A 50 -10.04 -9.67 -0.27
CA MET A 50 -9.17 -9.92 -1.42
C MET A 50 -8.70 -8.63 -2.08
N SER A 51 -9.58 -7.65 -2.30
CA SER A 51 -9.21 -6.37 -2.91
C SER A 51 -8.16 -5.62 -2.10
N VAL A 52 -8.31 -5.57 -0.79
CA VAL A 52 -7.37 -4.92 0.13
C VAL A 52 -6.02 -5.64 0.12
N THR A 53 -6.03 -6.98 0.22
CA THR A 53 -4.80 -7.80 0.17
C THR A 53 -4.07 -7.62 -1.16
N MET A 54 -4.81 -7.63 -2.27
CA MET A 54 -4.24 -7.42 -3.60
C MET A 54 -3.70 -6.00 -3.75
N GLY A 55 -4.37 -4.99 -3.19
CA GLY A 55 -3.87 -3.61 -3.17
C GLY A 55 -2.49 -3.50 -2.53
N PHE A 56 -2.28 -4.19 -1.40
CA PHE A 56 -0.98 -4.26 -0.73
C PHE A 56 0.10 -4.98 -1.55
N LEU A 57 -0.23 -6.08 -2.22
CA LEU A 57 0.75 -6.93 -2.94
C LEU A 57 0.97 -6.53 -4.40
N ARG A 58 0.11 -5.71 -4.99
CA ARG A 58 0.16 -5.25 -6.39
C ARG A 58 1.41 -4.44 -6.76
N PRO A 59 1.96 -3.56 -5.89
CA PRO A 59 3.08 -2.70 -6.29
C PRO A 59 4.29 -3.52 -6.75
N LYS A 60 4.94 -3.08 -7.82
CA LYS A 60 6.01 -3.86 -8.48
C LYS A 60 7.16 -4.19 -7.54
N ASN A 61 7.52 -3.26 -6.65
CA ASN A 61 8.63 -3.46 -5.71
C ASN A 61 8.26 -4.40 -4.55
N VAL A 62 6.99 -4.43 -4.13
CA VAL A 62 6.45 -5.48 -3.23
C VAL A 62 6.48 -6.83 -3.95
N LEU A 63 6.02 -6.89 -5.20
CA LEU A 63 6.01 -8.12 -5.99
C LEU A 63 7.41 -8.73 -6.16
N LYS A 64 8.43 -7.90 -6.43
CA LYS A 64 9.84 -8.35 -6.46
C LYS A 64 10.28 -8.93 -5.13
N PHE A 65 9.94 -8.26 -4.03
CA PHE A 65 10.32 -8.69 -2.69
C PHE A 65 9.66 -10.02 -2.33
N ILE A 66 8.34 -10.15 -2.48
CA ILE A 66 7.62 -11.39 -2.13
C ILE A 66 7.99 -12.56 -3.04
N ASN A 67 8.38 -12.30 -4.29
CA ASN A 67 8.81 -13.37 -5.20
C ASN A 67 10.07 -14.06 -4.68
N LEU A 68 11.01 -13.31 -4.09
CA LEU A 68 12.16 -13.86 -3.39
C LEU A 68 11.78 -14.37 -1.99
N GLY A 69 10.99 -13.57 -1.26
CA GLY A 69 10.52 -13.81 0.10
C GLY A 69 9.80 -15.15 0.31
N PHE A 70 9.04 -15.59 -0.70
CA PHE A 70 8.25 -16.81 -0.67
C PHE A 70 8.72 -17.84 -1.72
N GLU A 71 9.86 -17.62 -2.39
CA GLU A 71 10.36 -18.53 -3.43
C GLU A 71 10.58 -19.95 -2.87
N LEU A 72 11.26 -20.01 -1.72
CA LEU A 72 11.66 -21.27 -1.10
C LEU A 72 10.44 -22.04 -0.56
N GLU A 73 9.44 -21.35 -0.03
CA GLU A 73 8.19 -21.98 0.39
C GLU A 73 7.33 -22.45 -0.80
N ALA A 74 7.40 -21.75 -1.93
CA ALA A 74 6.70 -22.17 -3.15
C ALA A 74 7.36 -23.38 -3.81
N ARG A 75 8.68 -23.55 -3.65
CA ARG A 75 9.47 -24.61 -4.28
C ARG A 75 8.93 -26.00 -3.90
N GLY A 76 8.72 -26.85 -4.90
CA GLY A 76 8.17 -28.19 -4.70
C GLY A 76 6.64 -28.23 -4.49
N THR A 77 5.95 -27.09 -4.57
CA THR A 77 4.48 -27.02 -4.49
C THR A 77 3.86 -26.61 -5.82
N VAL A 78 2.52 -26.70 -5.92
CA VAL A 78 1.76 -26.19 -7.08
C VAL A 78 1.43 -24.69 -6.99
N LYS A 79 1.80 -24.04 -5.87
CA LYS A 79 1.53 -22.63 -5.59
C LYS A 79 2.69 -21.77 -6.08
N ASN A 80 2.42 -20.50 -6.37
CA ASN A 80 3.46 -19.51 -6.66
C ASN A 80 3.69 -18.61 -5.41
N PRO A 81 4.81 -17.88 -5.33
CA PRO A 81 5.14 -17.00 -4.20
C PRO A 81 4.02 -15.99 -3.89
N HIS A 82 3.46 -15.37 -4.92
CA HIS A 82 2.36 -14.42 -4.79
C HIS A 82 1.11 -15.02 -4.11
N ASN A 83 0.75 -16.27 -4.44
CA ASN A 83 -0.41 -16.95 -3.84
C ASN A 83 -0.17 -17.29 -2.37
N LEU A 84 1.06 -17.64 -1.98
CA LEU A 84 1.44 -17.86 -0.59
C LEU A 84 1.32 -16.55 0.21
N ALA A 85 1.93 -15.48 -0.30
CA ALA A 85 1.84 -14.15 0.30
C ALA A 85 0.37 -13.68 0.42
N THR A 86 -0.43 -13.86 -0.63
CA THR A 86 -1.87 -13.52 -0.61
C THR A 86 -2.62 -14.33 0.44
N SER A 87 -2.34 -15.63 0.54
CA SER A 87 -3.00 -16.53 1.49
C SER A 87 -2.70 -16.14 2.93
N TYR A 88 -1.44 -15.83 3.25
CA TYR A 88 -1.04 -15.40 4.59
C TYR A 88 -1.68 -14.06 4.94
N ASN A 89 -1.45 -13.03 4.12
CA ASN A 89 -1.86 -11.67 4.43
C ASN A 89 -3.37 -11.51 4.50
N LYS A 90 -4.12 -12.16 3.61
CA LYS A 90 -5.59 -12.14 3.67
C LYS A 90 -6.13 -12.78 4.96
N LYS A 91 -5.42 -13.74 5.54
CA LYS A 91 -5.86 -14.46 6.74
C LYS A 91 -5.48 -13.73 8.03
N PHE A 92 -4.30 -13.10 8.07
CA PHE A 92 -3.72 -12.60 9.32
C PHE A 92 -3.51 -11.08 9.36
N ALA A 93 -3.40 -10.43 8.20
CA ALA A 93 -2.99 -9.03 8.09
C ALA A 93 -4.16 -8.11 7.68
N LEU A 94 -5.40 -8.48 7.97
CA LEU A 94 -6.56 -7.61 7.77
C LEU A 94 -7.11 -7.15 9.11
N LYS A 95 -7.48 -5.87 9.18
CA LYS A 95 -8.14 -5.23 10.33
C LYS A 95 -9.39 -4.46 9.88
N GLY A 96 -10.21 -4.11 10.86
CA GLY A 96 -11.49 -3.41 10.66
C GLY A 96 -12.64 -4.37 10.31
N GLU A 97 -13.77 -3.79 9.93
CA GLU A 97 -14.98 -4.51 9.56
C GLU A 97 -15.49 -4.03 8.20
N TYR A 98 -16.14 -4.90 7.44
CA TYR A 98 -16.75 -4.52 6.16
C TYR A 98 -17.78 -3.39 6.35
N PRO A 99 -17.79 -2.34 5.51
CA PRO A 99 -17.03 -2.16 4.27
C PRO A 99 -15.72 -1.36 4.44
N ASN A 100 -15.12 -1.35 5.61
CA ASN A 100 -13.92 -0.56 5.96
C ASN A 100 -12.73 -1.47 6.33
N LEU A 101 -12.55 -2.58 5.61
CA LEU A 101 -11.37 -3.44 5.80
C LEU A 101 -10.11 -2.71 5.32
N LYS A 102 -9.04 -2.80 6.13
CA LYS A 102 -7.71 -2.26 5.83
C LYS A 102 -6.64 -3.31 6.12
N ILE A 103 -5.45 -3.13 5.54
CA ILE A 103 -4.30 -3.96 5.89
C ILE A 103 -3.79 -3.56 7.28
N ASP A 104 -3.44 -4.56 8.09
CA ASP A 104 -2.71 -4.42 9.34
C ASP A 104 -1.23 -4.68 9.05
N TYR A 105 -0.48 -3.62 8.78
CA TYR A 105 0.94 -3.70 8.44
C TYR A 105 1.77 -4.40 9.52
N SER A 106 1.42 -4.24 10.80
CA SER A 106 2.12 -4.90 11.91
C SER A 106 2.06 -6.44 11.85
N LYS A 107 1.07 -7.00 11.15
CA LYS A 107 0.87 -8.45 10.98
C LYS A 107 1.14 -8.93 9.56
N ALA A 108 1.47 -8.03 8.64
CA ALA A 108 1.75 -8.38 7.26
C ALA A 108 3.07 -9.15 7.16
N MET A 109 3.12 -10.12 6.26
CA MET A 109 4.30 -10.94 6.00
C MET A 109 4.69 -10.82 4.53
N VAL A 110 5.94 -10.45 4.28
CA VAL A 110 6.50 -10.25 2.93
C VAL A 110 7.62 -11.24 2.60
N SER A 111 8.07 -12.03 3.57
CA SER A 111 9.02 -13.13 3.42
C SER A 111 8.72 -14.22 4.45
N GLN A 112 8.87 -15.49 4.08
CA GLN A 112 8.64 -16.61 4.99
C GLN A 112 9.66 -17.73 4.76
N GLY A 113 10.29 -18.20 5.82
CA GLY A 113 11.28 -19.26 5.75
C GLY A 113 11.87 -19.68 7.09
N SER A 114 12.92 -20.48 7.05
CA SER A 114 13.49 -21.16 8.22
C SER A 114 14.71 -20.47 8.83
N LEU A 115 15.27 -19.46 8.16
CA LEU A 115 16.44 -18.74 8.65
C LEU A 115 16.07 -17.86 9.85
N SER A 116 16.99 -17.68 10.78
CA SER A 116 16.81 -16.78 11.92
C SER A 116 16.52 -15.35 11.46
N ALA A 117 15.41 -14.80 11.95
CA ALA A 117 14.95 -13.45 11.61
C ALA A 117 15.78 -12.37 12.32
N PRO A 118 15.79 -11.11 11.83
CA PRO A 118 16.41 -9.98 12.52
C PRO A 118 15.97 -9.86 13.99
N ARG A 119 16.94 -9.65 14.89
CA ARG A 119 16.74 -9.48 16.34
C ARG A 119 17.14 -8.07 16.76
N ASP A 120 16.56 -7.58 17.86
CA ASP A 120 16.84 -6.26 18.46
C ASP A 120 16.86 -5.12 17.43
N THR A 121 15.86 -5.14 16.56
CA THR A 121 15.75 -4.23 15.42
C THR A 121 15.36 -2.83 15.86
N LYS A 122 16.03 -1.82 15.32
CA LYS A 122 15.72 -0.39 15.55
C LYS A 122 15.68 0.36 14.22
N LEU A 123 14.74 1.29 14.13
CA LEU A 123 14.55 2.21 13.02
C LEU A 123 14.66 3.65 13.52
N VAL A 124 15.54 4.44 12.92
CA VAL A 124 15.69 5.87 13.22
C VAL A 124 15.55 6.67 11.93
N LYS A 125 14.61 7.62 11.92
CA LYS A 125 14.47 8.61 10.85
C LYS A 125 15.37 9.81 11.15
N THR A 126 16.23 10.18 10.21
CA THR A 126 17.12 11.34 10.24
C THR A 126 16.76 12.30 9.12
N GLU A 127 17.32 13.51 9.08
CA GLU A 127 17.10 14.46 7.97
C GLU A 127 17.57 13.90 6.62
N ALA A 128 18.65 13.11 6.62
CA ALA A 128 19.22 12.54 5.40
C ALA A 128 18.52 11.25 4.91
N GLY A 129 17.77 10.57 5.78
CA GLY A 129 17.18 9.27 5.46
C GLY A 129 16.88 8.39 6.67
N LEU A 130 16.87 7.08 6.45
CA LEU A 130 16.54 6.06 7.45
C LEU A 130 17.77 5.25 7.83
N GLU A 131 18.01 5.13 9.14
CA GLU A 131 19.02 4.26 9.71
C GLU A 131 18.34 3.03 10.34
N PHE A 132 18.82 1.86 9.91
CA PHE A 132 18.40 0.55 10.39
C PHE A 132 19.53 -0.03 11.23
N SER A 133 19.20 -0.65 12.36
CA SER A 133 20.16 -1.48 13.10
C SER A 133 19.50 -2.75 13.62
N TRP A 134 20.29 -3.81 13.77
CA TRP A 134 19.89 -5.12 14.29
C TRP A 134 21.06 -5.77 15.03
N ASP A 135 20.80 -6.82 15.82
CA ASP A 135 21.86 -7.61 16.46
C ASP A 135 22.59 -8.48 15.41
N PRO A 136 23.89 -8.25 15.14
CA PRO A 136 24.66 -9.05 14.20
C PRO A 136 25.20 -10.34 14.83
N SER A 137 25.02 -10.54 16.14
CA SER A 137 25.61 -11.68 16.85
C SER A 137 25.11 -13.00 16.27
N PRO A 138 26.01 -13.93 15.93
CA PRO A 138 25.61 -15.23 15.42
C PRO A 138 24.85 -16.01 16.50
N LEU A 139 23.86 -16.79 16.08
CA LEU A 139 23.26 -17.80 16.95
C LEU A 139 24.23 -18.97 17.08
N GLU A 140 24.23 -19.64 18.24
CA GLU A 140 25.10 -20.80 18.47
C GLU A 140 24.89 -21.86 17.37
N GLY A 141 25.96 -22.24 16.68
CA GLY A 141 25.93 -23.24 15.60
C GLY A 141 25.53 -22.72 14.22
N GLU A 142 25.21 -21.43 14.07
CA GLU A 142 24.87 -20.78 12.80
C GLU A 142 25.99 -19.84 12.33
N ASN A 143 26.61 -20.13 11.18
CA ASN A 143 27.55 -19.21 10.53
C ASN A 143 26.86 -18.47 9.38
N HIS A 144 26.14 -17.41 9.74
CA HIS A 144 25.26 -16.63 8.87
C HIS A 144 25.69 -15.17 8.72
N LEU A 145 26.96 -14.88 9.02
CA LEU A 145 27.51 -13.53 9.03
C LEU A 145 27.40 -12.84 7.66
N ASP A 146 27.55 -13.60 6.58
CA ASP A 146 27.48 -13.15 5.19
C ASP A 146 26.07 -13.15 4.59
N ASP A 147 25.05 -13.53 5.36
CA ASP A 147 23.66 -13.41 4.94
C ASP A 147 23.34 -11.98 4.53
N ILE A 148 22.44 -11.84 3.56
CA ILE A 148 22.08 -10.56 2.96
C ILE A 148 20.80 -10.03 3.62
N ALA A 149 20.86 -8.81 4.15
CA ALA A 149 19.71 -8.04 4.58
C ALA A 149 18.88 -7.59 3.36
N MET A 150 17.59 -7.85 3.42
CA MET A 150 16.58 -7.38 2.46
C MET A 150 15.63 -6.43 3.17
N VAL A 151 15.41 -5.23 2.62
CA VAL A 151 14.52 -4.20 3.19
C VAL A 151 13.41 -3.83 2.21
N LEU A 152 12.19 -3.68 2.71
CA LEU A 152 11.04 -3.19 1.97
C LEU A 152 10.46 -1.97 2.68
N LEU A 153 10.40 -0.84 1.97
CA LEU A 153 9.72 0.39 2.39
C LEU A 153 8.40 0.48 1.63
N CYS A 154 7.27 0.29 2.30
CA CYS A 154 5.96 0.49 1.72
C CYS A 154 5.50 1.93 1.98
N TYR A 155 4.90 2.57 0.96
CA TYR A 155 4.29 3.90 1.04
C TYR A 155 2.78 3.77 0.80
N PRO A 156 1.98 3.53 1.86
CA PRO A 156 0.54 3.30 1.71
C PRO A 156 -0.18 4.44 0.99
N GLY A 157 0.22 5.70 1.24
CA GLY A 157 -0.37 6.89 0.63
C GLY A 157 -0.12 7.05 -0.87
N LEU A 158 0.97 6.44 -1.37
CA LEU A 158 1.35 6.44 -2.78
C LEU A 158 0.95 5.14 -3.52
N GLU A 159 0.39 4.16 -2.80
CA GLU A 159 0.16 2.80 -3.30
C GLU A 159 1.41 2.17 -3.97
N ASP A 160 2.61 2.49 -3.46
CA ASP A 160 3.88 1.98 -3.99
C ASP A 160 4.83 1.54 -2.87
N ALA A 161 5.99 1.00 -3.25
CA ALA A 161 7.04 0.60 -2.33
C ALA A 161 8.43 0.78 -2.96
N MET A 162 9.47 0.76 -2.14
CA MET A 162 10.86 0.59 -2.56
C MET A 162 11.43 -0.68 -1.94
N SER A 163 12.14 -1.50 -2.73
CA SER A 163 12.78 -2.72 -2.25
C SER A 163 14.28 -2.70 -2.46
N TYR A 164 15.01 -3.06 -1.40
CA TYR A 164 16.46 -3.18 -1.34
C TYR A 164 16.78 -4.65 -1.08
N LEU A 165 17.00 -5.41 -2.15
CA LEU A 165 17.16 -6.87 -2.08
C LEU A 165 18.57 -7.30 -1.67
N ASN A 166 19.54 -6.37 -1.71
CA ASN A 166 20.92 -6.58 -1.29
C ASN A 166 21.37 -5.33 -0.51
N ALA A 167 20.76 -5.09 0.66
CA ALA A 167 20.98 -3.87 1.44
C ALA A 167 22.36 -3.86 2.11
N ALA A 168 22.60 -4.85 2.98
CA ALA A 168 23.83 -4.99 3.74
C ALA A 168 24.07 -6.48 4.04
N LYS A 169 25.22 -6.83 4.59
CA LYS A 169 25.41 -8.14 5.19
C LYS A 169 24.84 -8.16 6.61
N ARG A 170 24.49 -9.35 7.11
CA ARG A 170 24.02 -9.53 8.49
C ARG A 170 25.07 -9.05 9.50
N GLU A 171 26.34 -9.33 9.24
CA GLU A 171 27.48 -8.93 10.09
C GLU A 171 27.64 -7.41 10.23
N ASP A 172 27.15 -6.61 9.25
CA ASP A 172 27.27 -5.15 9.30
C ASP A 172 26.45 -4.55 10.45
N GLY A 173 25.38 -5.22 10.89
CA GLY A 173 24.53 -4.80 12.01
C GLY A 173 23.72 -3.53 11.78
N LYS A 174 23.92 -2.84 10.65
CA LYS A 174 23.25 -1.60 10.29
C LYS A 174 23.20 -1.36 8.80
N TYR A 175 22.25 -0.53 8.38
CA TYR A 175 22.14 -0.07 7.00
C TYR A 175 21.54 1.34 6.97
N PHE A 176 21.88 2.13 5.96
CA PHE A 176 21.34 3.47 5.79
C PHE A 176 20.71 3.62 4.41
N ILE A 177 19.49 4.14 4.36
CA ILE A 177 18.78 4.48 3.14
C ILE A 177 18.64 6.00 3.08
N ALA A 178 19.31 6.63 2.11
CA ALA A 178 19.07 8.04 1.82
C ALA A 178 17.65 8.22 1.26
N LEU A 179 16.89 9.14 1.85
CA LEU A 179 15.58 9.55 1.34
C LEU A 179 15.68 10.97 0.81
N SER A 180 15.06 11.23 -0.34
CA SER A 180 15.08 12.56 -0.97
C SER A 180 13.68 13.13 -1.16
N GLY A 181 13.58 14.45 -1.02
CA GLY A 181 12.41 15.23 -1.36
C GLY A 181 11.15 14.79 -0.61
N THR A 182 10.05 14.66 -1.35
CA THR A 182 8.71 14.42 -0.80
C THR A 182 8.55 13.05 -0.14
N LEU A 183 9.37 12.05 -0.50
CA LEU A 183 9.29 10.70 0.09
C LEU A 183 9.68 10.66 1.56
N HIS A 184 10.39 11.68 2.05
CA HIS A 184 10.80 11.76 3.45
C HIS A 184 9.60 11.89 4.37
N ASP A 185 8.59 12.67 3.98
CA ASP A 185 7.41 13.00 4.79
C ASP A 185 6.21 12.09 4.53
N GLU A 186 6.27 11.23 3.51
CA GLU A 186 5.21 10.27 3.22
C GLU A 186 5.11 9.22 4.35
N PRO A 187 3.88 8.86 4.77
CA PRO A 187 3.62 7.69 5.61
C PRO A 187 4.29 6.44 5.05
N MET A 188 5.07 5.75 5.88
CA MET A 188 5.82 4.57 5.44
C MET A 188 5.81 3.45 6.47
N GLU A 189 5.82 2.23 5.94
CA GLU A 189 5.77 0.97 6.68
C GLU A 189 6.97 0.11 6.28
N VAL A 190 7.77 -0.33 7.25
CA VAL A 190 9.08 -0.93 6.95
C VAL A 190 9.16 -2.39 7.37
N TYR A 191 9.69 -3.22 6.47
CA TYR A 191 9.97 -4.63 6.73
C TYR A 191 11.41 -4.98 6.39
N MET A 192 11.94 -5.96 7.11
CA MET A 192 13.25 -6.54 6.83
C MET A 192 13.25 -8.06 6.99
N CYS A 193 14.01 -8.75 6.15
CA CYS A 193 14.34 -10.16 6.34
C CYS A 193 15.80 -10.42 5.95
N PHE A 194 16.31 -11.61 6.30
CA PHE A 194 17.58 -12.09 5.82
C PHE A 194 17.40 -13.17 4.76
N LYS A 195 18.33 -13.21 3.82
CA LYS A 195 18.49 -14.27 2.83
C LYS A 195 19.92 -14.80 2.94
N SER A 196 20.10 -16.11 2.92
CA SER A 196 21.45 -16.67 2.98
C SER A 196 22.29 -16.24 1.77
N ALA A 197 23.60 -16.12 1.97
CA ALA A 197 24.53 -15.78 0.90
C ALA A 197 24.45 -16.76 -0.30
N ASP A 198 24.20 -18.04 -0.02
CA ASP A 198 24.01 -19.08 -1.04
C ASP A 198 22.59 -19.10 -1.65
N GLY A 199 21.67 -18.28 -1.12
CA GLY A 199 20.29 -18.13 -1.57
C GLY A 199 19.38 -19.34 -1.33
N LYS A 200 19.78 -20.28 -0.47
CA LYS A 200 19.00 -21.49 -0.17
C LYS A 200 18.10 -21.38 1.06
N SER A 201 18.29 -20.38 1.90
CA SER A 201 17.42 -20.09 3.04
C SER A 201 17.05 -18.61 3.09
N ILE A 202 15.89 -18.33 3.70
CA ILE A 202 15.37 -16.99 3.91
C ILE A 202 14.66 -16.96 5.26
N SER A 203 14.62 -15.79 5.90
CA SER A 203 13.93 -15.63 7.19
C SER A 203 12.50 -15.16 6.99
N ASN A 204 11.70 -15.30 8.04
CA ASN A 204 10.47 -14.52 8.14
C ASN A 204 10.80 -13.03 8.14
N SER A 205 9.92 -12.21 7.56
CA SER A 205 10.04 -10.75 7.63
C SER A 205 9.64 -10.22 8.99
N VAL A 206 10.39 -9.24 9.49
CA VAL A 206 10.12 -8.49 10.71
C VAL A 206 9.64 -7.09 10.32
N TYR A 207 8.58 -6.63 10.97
CA TYR A 207 8.06 -5.27 10.83
C TYR A 207 8.82 -4.32 11.76
N PHE A 208 9.40 -3.26 11.20
CA PHE A 208 10.23 -2.29 11.92
C PHE A 208 9.42 -1.10 12.48
N GLY A 209 8.18 -0.93 12.03
CA GLY A 209 7.31 0.13 12.48
C GLY A 209 6.81 1.05 11.37
N ASN A 210 5.97 1.97 11.80
CA ASN A 210 5.39 3.04 11.01
C ASN A 210 6.19 4.33 11.24
N LEU A 211 6.49 5.06 10.17
CA LEU A 211 7.01 6.42 10.23
C LEU A 211 6.04 7.38 9.53
N ASN A 212 5.96 8.61 10.06
CA ASN A 212 5.09 9.69 9.58
C ASN A 212 3.57 9.43 9.71
N GLY A 213 3.15 8.40 10.44
CA GLY A 213 1.74 8.17 10.79
C GLY A 213 0.96 7.37 9.74
N GLU A 214 -0.37 7.43 9.82
CA GLU A 214 -1.25 6.75 8.87
C GLU A 214 -1.41 7.54 7.56
N ALA A 215 -1.54 6.82 6.45
CA ALA A 215 -1.83 7.45 5.17
C ALA A 215 -3.24 8.04 5.12
N GLU A 216 -3.33 9.30 4.68
CA GLU A 216 -4.60 9.96 4.39
C GLU A 216 -5.36 9.18 3.30
N THR A 217 -6.65 8.95 3.53
CA THR A 217 -7.56 8.36 2.56
C THR A 217 -7.80 9.32 1.38
N GLU A 218 -8.19 8.80 0.22
CA GLU A 218 -8.51 9.64 -0.96
C GLU A 218 -9.63 10.65 -0.67
N GLU A 219 -10.58 10.30 0.21
CA GLU A 219 -11.63 11.22 0.66
C GLU A 219 -11.04 12.36 1.50
N GLU A 220 -10.16 12.06 2.45
CA GLU A 220 -9.47 13.07 3.26
C GLU A 220 -8.60 13.98 2.38
N LYS A 221 -7.83 13.42 1.45
CA LYS A 221 -7.07 14.18 0.45
C LYS A 221 -7.97 15.10 -0.38
N TYR A 222 -9.13 14.60 -0.82
CA TYR A 222 -10.11 15.38 -1.57
C TYR A 222 -10.68 16.54 -0.74
N GLN A 223 -11.08 16.29 0.51
CA GLN A 223 -11.60 17.34 1.40
C GLN A 223 -10.52 18.38 1.71
N LYS A 224 -9.29 17.96 2.01
CA LYS A 224 -8.15 18.84 2.26
C LYS A 224 -7.83 19.73 1.05
N LYS A 225 -7.85 19.16 -0.16
CA LYS A 225 -7.67 19.93 -1.41
C LYS A 225 -8.81 20.95 -1.60
N LYS A 226 -10.05 20.54 -1.35
CA LYS A 226 -11.22 21.43 -1.44
C LYS A 226 -11.13 22.57 -0.42
N TYR A 227 -10.72 22.27 0.80
CA TYR A 227 -10.45 23.25 1.86
C TYR A 227 -9.37 24.22 1.45
N LEU A 228 -8.22 23.74 0.99
CA LEU A 228 -7.09 24.58 0.58
C LEU A 228 -7.49 25.53 -0.56
N THR A 229 -8.21 25.02 -1.56
CA THR A 229 -8.69 25.82 -2.70
C THR A 229 -9.64 26.94 -2.23
N LEU A 230 -10.55 26.62 -1.29
CA LEU A 230 -11.45 27.59 -0.71
C LEU A 230 -10.69 28.62 0.15
N LYS A 231 -9.68 28.17 0.91
CA LYS A 231 -8.83 29.02 1.74
C LYS A 231 -8.04 30.02 0.92
N THR A 232 -7.41 29.59 -0.18
CA THR A 232 -6.72 30.49 -1.11
C THR A 232 -7.67 31.55 -1.68
N ARG A 233 -8.89 31.16 -2.08
CA ARG A 233 -9.89 32.13 -2.56
C ARG A 233 -10.32 33.10 -1.45
N PHE A 234 -10.53 32.59 -0.23
CA PHE A 234 -10.87 33.41 0.92
C PHE A 234 -9.76 34.42 1.24
N ASP A 235 -8.49 34.00 1.25
CA ASP A 235 -7.36 34.88 1.55
C ASP A 235 -7.21 36.01 0.51
N GLN A 236 -7.49 35.73 -0.76
CA GLN A 236 -7.55 36.75 -1.82
C GLN A 236 -8.67 37.77 -1.57
N VAL A 237 -9.89 37.29 -1.30
CA VAL A 237 -11.06 38.16 -1.06
C VAL A 237 -10.91 38.95 0.25
N GLU A 238 -10.31 38.36 1.28
CA GLU A 238 -10.01 39.02 2.55
C GLU A 238 -8.99 40.14 2.35
N ALA A 239 -7.92 39.90 1.57
CA ALA A 239 -6.96 40.95 1.21
C ALA A 239 -7.62 42.11 0.46
N ASP A 240 -8.49 41.82 -0.51
CA ASP A 240 -9.23 42.86 -1.25
C ASP A 240 -10.23 43.60 -0.35
N TYR A 241 -10.89 42.90 0.59
CA TYR A 241 -11.80 43.48 1.58
C TYR A 241 -11.06 44.46 2.49
N LEU A 242 -9.92 44.05 3.05
CA LEU A 242 -9.10 44.90 3.92
C LEU A 242 -8.51 46.10 3.16
N ALA A 243 -8.01 45.89 1.94
CA ALA A 243 -7.47 46.96 1.10
C ALA A 243 -8.51 48.04 0.76
N HIS A 244 -9.80 47.70 0.71
CA HIS A 244 -10.87 48.68 0.53
C HIS A 244 -10.95 49.67 1.71
N PHE A 245 -10.77 49.21 2.95
CA PHE A 245 -10.79 50.09 4.13
C PHE A 245 -9.55 50.98 4.20
N GLU A 246 -8.38 50.46 3.83
CA GLU A 246 -7.14 51.23 3.79
C GLU A 246 -7.21 52.39 2.78
N ARG A 247 -7.76 52.16 1.58
CA ARG A 247 -7.91 53.19 0.53
C ARG A 247 -8.87 54.32 0.90
N HIS A 248 -9.82 54.06 1.79
CA HIS A 248 -10.84 55.03 2.19
C HIS A 248 -10.64 55.55 3.62
N GLY A 249 -9.48 55.31 4.24
CA GLY A 249 -9.16 55.82 5.58
C GLY A 249 -10.13 55.34 6.65
N ASN A 250 -10.54 54.06 6.59
CA ASN A 250 -11.58 53.45 7.43
C ASN A 250 -13.00 54.03 7.28
N VAL A 251 -13.24 54.85 6.26
CA VAL A 251 -14.59 55.30 5.89
C VAL A 251 -15.22 54.29 4.94
N VAL A 252 -16.40 53.76 5.29
CA VAL A 252 -17.08 52.75 4.48
C VAL A 252 -17.74 53.40 3.26
N VAL A 253 -17.09 53.33 2.10
CA VAL A 253 -17.71 53.73 0.82
C VAL A 253 -18.53 52.58 0.26
N VAL A 254 -19.85 52.61 0.50
CA VAL A 254 -20.76 51.52 0.13
C VAL A 254 -21.08 51.56 -1.38
N THR A 255 -20.20 50.97 -2.18
CA THR A 255 -20.45 50.74 -3.61
C THR A 255 -21.12 49.39 -3.87
N ARG A 256 -21.71 49.20 -5.05
CA ARG A 256 -22.21 47.87 -5.47
C ARG A 256 -21.09 46.82 -5.50
N ALA A 257 -19.88 47.23 -5.89
CA ALA A 257 -18.71 46.36 -5.88
C ALA A 257 -18.34 45.92 -4.47
N PHE A 258 -18.34 46.86 -3.50
CA PHE A 258 -18.08 46.56 -2.09
C PHE A 258 -19.13 45.60 -1.50
N ARG A 259 -20.44 45.81 -1.77
CA ARG A 259 -21.49 44.90 -1.28
C ARG A 259 -21.33 43.48 -1.81
N ASN A 260 -20.96 43.32 -3.08
CA ASN A 260 -20.69 42.00 -3.66
C ASN A 260 -19.48 41.34 -2.99
N LEU A 261 -18.42 42.11 -2.73
CA LEU A 261 -17.19 41.63 -2.10
C LEU A 261 -17.42 41.24 -0.63
N GLU A 262 -18.17 42.03 0.12
CA GLU A 262 -18.59 41.71 1.50
C GLU A 262 -19.46 40.45 1.54
N THR A 263 -20.40 40.31 0.59
CA THR A 263 -21.24 39.11 0.47
C THR A 263 -20.39 37.87 0.17
N GLU A 264 -19.40 38.00 -0.73
CA GLU A 264 -18.47 36.92 -1.06
C GLU A 264 -17.59 36.56 0.14
N TYR A 265 -17.05 37.54 0.86
CA TYR A 265 -16.25 37.35 2.08
C TYR A 265 -17.03 36.56 3.14
N LEU A 266 -18.25 37.01 3.48
CA LEU A 266 -19.10 36.35 4.47
C LEU A 266 -19.48 34.93 4.05
N ALA A 267 -19.81 34.74 2.77
CA ALA A 267 -20.15 33.42 2.23
C ALA A 267 -18.96 32.46 2.25
N LEU A 268 -17.76 32.93 1.91
CA LEU A 268 -16.54 32.12 1.94
C LEU A 268 -16.13 31.79 3.37
N LYS A 269 -16.19 32.75 4.30
CA LYS A 269 -15.93 32.54 5.73
C LYS A 269 -16.84 31.46 6.30
N SER A 270 -18.15 31.59 6.09
CA SER A 270 -19.13 30.60 6.54
C SER A 270 -18.89 29.21 5.93
N LYS A 271 -18.52 29.12 4.64
CA LYS A 271 -18.19 27.84 4.01
C LYS A 271 -16.94 27.22 4.62
N LEU A 272 -15.92 28.03 4.94
CA LEU A 272 -14.65 27.57 5.48
C LEU A 272 -14.78 27.05 6.91
N ASP A 273 -15.62 27.70 7.73
CA ASP A 273 -15.92 27.27 9.09
C ASP A 273 -16.65 25.91 9.14
N ASN A 274 -17.39 25.57 8.08
CA ASN A 274 -18.20 24.35 8.01
C ASN A 274 -17.57 23.24 7.13
N LEU A 275 -16.43 23.47 6.50
CA LEU A 275 -15.83 22.50 5.58
C LEU A 275 -14.90 21.52 6.32
N PRO A 276 -15.06 20.19 6.14
CA PRO A 276 -14.08 19.22 6.64
C PRO A 276 -12.74 19.34 5.90
N GLY A 277 -11.65 18.89 6.53
CA GLY A 277 -10.29 18.92 5.94
C GLY A 277 -9.40 20.07 6.40
N LYS A 278 -9.77 20.76 7.49
CA LYS A 278 -8.91 21.74 8.16
C LYS A 278 -7.64 21.04 8.69
N PRO A 279 -6.43 21.58 8.48
CA PRO A 279 -5.23 21.04 9.08
C PRO A 279 -5.37 21.00 10.61
N SER A 280 -4.96 19.88 11.21
CA SER A 280 -4.92 19.68 12.67
C SER A 280 -3.81 20.52 13.30
#